data_AF-A0AAV5TBK3-F1
#
_entry.id   AF-A0AAV5TBK3-F1
#
_cell.length_a   1.000
_cell.length_b   1.000
_cell.length_c   1.000
_cell.angle_alpha   90.00
_cell.angle_beta   90.00
_cell.angle_gamma   90.00
#
_symmetry.space_group_name_H-M   'P 1'
#
loop_
_entity.id
_entity.type
_entity.pdbx_description
1 polymer ?
#
loop_
_entity_poly.entity_id
_entity_poly.type
_entity_poly.pdbx_seq_one_letter_code
_entity_poly.pdbx_strand_id
1 'polypeptide(L)'
;EMPPAETLNDAQLEILWGAVSCRRRLPADCTIDLKTAATVSSLMASAHKSGRVEGMEKSQEINSELRARLMSFVKEKLQGAKKEVVKPEGKVTVIVGNEHVKRSLHVMTEITVDGERIEAGLKEFGRLRYELSRALKASDEYNM
;
A
#
# COMPACT_ATOMS: atom_id res chain seq x y z
N GLU A 1 10.14 26.48 33.87
CA GLU A 1 10.88 26.09 32.66
C GLU A 1 10.05 25.05 31.92
N MET A 2 9.62 25.35 30.70
CA MET A 2 8.88 24.40 29.86
C MET A 2 9.86 23.39 29.26
N PRO A 3 9.55 22.08 29.24
CA PRO A 3 10.43 21.11 28.59
C PRO A 3 10.56 21.42 27.09
N PRO A 4 11.71 21.08 26.46
CA PRO A 4 11.94 21.37 25.06
C PRO A 4 10.86 20.68 24.20
N ALA A 5 10.34 21.41 23.22
CA ALA A 5 9.33 20.91 22.30
C ALA A 5 9.81 19.60 21.65
N GLU A 6 9.06 18.52 21.85
CA GLU A 6 9.27 17.23 21.17
C GLU A 6 8.97 17.40 19.67
N THR A 7 9.94 17.94 18.93
CA THR A 7 9.82 18.16 17.49
C THR A 7 10.38 16.95 16.76
N LEU A 8 9.50 16.09 16.25
CA LEU A 8 9.87 15.09 15.24
C LEU A 8 10.34 15.81 13.97
N ASN A 9 11.47 15.37 13.41
CA ASN A 9 11.96 15.85 12.12
C ASN A 9 11.31 15.07 10.95
N ASP A 10 11.45 15.58 9.73
CA ASP A 10 10.79 14.97 8.56
C ASP A 10 11.32 13.55 8.27
N ALA A 11 12.59 13.27 8.55
CA ALA A 11 13.17 11.93 8.41
C ALA A 11 12.52 10.92 9.37
N GLN A 12 12.26 11.32 10.60
CA GLN A 12 11.56 10.53 11.61
C GLN A 12 10.10 10.29 11.23
N LEU A 13 9.42 11.29 10.66
CA LEU A 13 8.05 11.14 10.14
C LEU A 13 7.99 10.16 8.95
N GLU A 14 8.96 10.20 8.04
CA GLU A 14 9.08 9.23 6.95
C GLU A 14 9.32 7.80 7.45
N ILE A 15 10.17 7.63 8.46
CA ILE A 15 10.41 6.33 9.09
C ILE A 15 9.11 5.77 9.70
N LEU A 16 8.39 6.60 10.47
CA LEU A 16 7.12 6.21 11.09
C LEU A 16 6.06 5.89 10.03
N TRP A 17 5.96 6.71 8.98
CA TRP A 17 5.04 6.48 7.88
C TRP A 17 5.36 5.19 7.12
N GLY A 18 6.64 4.92 6.83
CA GLY A 18 7.08 3.68 6.21
C GLY A 18 6.76 2.45 7.07
N ALA A 19 6.87 2.56 8.39
CA ALA A 19 6.46 1.50 9.31
C ALA A 19 4.95 1.24 9.27
N VAL A 20 4.15 2.31 9.23
CA VAL A 20 2.68 2.26 9.20
C VAL A 20 2.14 1.77 7.86
N SER A 21 2.58 2.36 6.74
CA SER A 21 2.04 2.09 5.40
C SER A 21 2.60 0.81 4.78
N CYS A 22 3.87 0.48 5.04
CA CYS A 22 4.54 -0.66 4.42
C CYS A 22 4.77 -1.82 5.41
N ARG A 23 4.21 -1.77 6.63
CA ARG A 23 4.42 -2.76 7.71
C ARG A 23 5.90 -3.06 7.98
N ARG A 24 6.79 -2.07 7.81
CA ARG A 24 8.23 -2.21 8.07
C ARG A 24 8.49 -2.11 9.57
N ARG A 25 9.50 -2.81 10.06
CA ARG A 25 9.99 -2.63 11.44
C ARG A 25 10.68 -1.28 11.56
N LEU A 26 10.55 -0.65 12.73
CA LEU A 26 11.32 0.54 13.05
C LEU A 26 12.83 0.21 13.04
N PRO A 27 13.67 1.09 12.49
CA PRO A 27 15.12 0.95 12.55
C PRO A 27 15.60 0.86 14.01
N ALA A 28 16.63 0.05 14.27
CA ALA A 28 17.16 -0.17 15.63
C ALA A 28 17.86 1.07 16.21
N ASP A 29 18.26 2.00 15.34
CA ASP A 29 18.92 3.28 15.62
C ASP A 29 17.95 4.46 15.75
N CYS A 30 16.64 4.19 15.79
CA CYS A 30 15.62 5.22 15.87
C CYS A 30 15.62 5.93 17.23
N THR A 31 15.99 7.21 17.24
CA THR A 31 16.07 8.08 18.43
C THR A 31 14.74 8.72 18.83
N ILE A 32 13.61 8.12 18.46
CA ILE A 32 12.28 8.65 18.76
C ILE A 32 11.79 8.11 20.10
N ASP A 33 11.22 8.98 20.94
CA ASP A 33 10.54 8.53 22.15
C ASP A 33 9.40 7.55 21.83
N LEU A 34 9.35 6.43 22.56
CA LEU A 34 8.42 5.34 22.29
C LEU A 34 6.96 5.77 22.45
N LYS A 35 6.65 6.70 23.36
CA LYS A 35 5.26 7.17 23.54
C LYS A 35 4.86 8.05 22.37
N THR A 36 5.70 9.01 22.00
CA THR A 36 5.44 9.91 20.87
C THR A 36 5.38 9.14 19.54
N ALA A 37 6.26 8.15 19.35
CA ALA A 37 6.21 7.25 18.19
C ALA A 37 4.90 6.45 18.14
N ALA A 38 4.45 5.90 19.26
CA ALA A 38 3.21 5.11 19.31
C ALA A 38 1.97 5.97 18.99
N THR A 39 1.87 7.16 19.60
CA THR A 39 0.75 8.09 19.36
C THR A 39 0.71 8.55 17.91
N VAL A 40 1.85 9.00 17.36
CA VAL A 40 1.95 9.46 15.97
C VAL A 40 1.67 8.32 14.99
N SER A 41 2.21 7.13 15.23
CA SER A 41 1.99 5.96 14.37
C SER A 41 0.52 5.52 14.38
N SER A 42 -0.14 5.54 15.54
CA SER A 42 -1.56 5.22 15.67
C SER A 42 -2.43 6.19 14.86
N LEU A 43 -2.14 7.49 14.96
CA LEU A 43 -2.85 8.52 14.20
C LEU A 43 -2.59 8.40 12.70
N MET A 44 -1.34 8.16 12.29
CA MET A 44 -0.98 7.89 10.89
C MET A 44 -1.70 6.64 10.36
N ALA A 45 -1.79 5.57 11.14
CA ALA A 45 -2.46 4.33 10.76
C ALA A 45 -3.96 4.54 10.58
N SER A 46 -4.59 5.28 11.49
CA SER A 46 -5.99 5.68 11.39
C SER A 46 -6.26 6.52 10.15
N ALA A 47 -5.38 7.49 9.85
CA ALA A 47 -5.50 8.33 8.67
C ALA A 47 -5.26 7.57 7.36
N HIS A 48 -4.29 6.65 7.35
CA HIS A 48 -4.02 5.76 6.21
C HIS A 48 -5.18 4.81 5.93
N LYS A 49 -5.79 4.24 6.99
CA LYS A 49 -6.95 3.33 6.85
C LYS A 49 -8.22 4.05 6.37
N SER A 50 -8.47 5.25 6.87
CA SER A 50 -9.68 6.03 6.55
C SER A 50 -9.55 6.91 5.32
N GLY A 51 -8.32 7.17 4.84
CA GLY A 51 -8.03 8.13 3.78
C GLY A 51 -8.31 9.58 4.16
N ARG A 52 -8.54 9.87 5.45
CA ARG A 52 -8.89 11.20 5.98
C ARG A 52 -8.05 11.55 7.19
N VAL A 53 -7.84 12.84 7.44
CA VAL A 53 -7.03 13.34 8.58
C VAL A 53 -7.87 13.87 9.75
N GLU A 54 -9.20 13.68 9.73
CA GLU A 54 -10.12 14.19 10.76
C GLU A 54 -9.76 13.70 12.19
N GLY A 55 -9.22 12.48 12.32
CA GLY A 55 -8.76 11.94 13.61
C GLY A 55 -7.52 12.67 14.16
N MET A 56 -6.69 13.23 13.28
CA MET A 56 -5.52 14.04 13.67
C MET A 56 -5.93 15.46 14.06
N GLU A 57 -6.94 16.03 13.40
CA GLU A 57 -7.46 17.37 13.71
C GLU A 57 -8.02 17.45 15.14
N LYS A 58 -8.71 16.40 15.58
CA LYS A 58 -9.37 16.32 16.88
C LYS A 58 -8.48 15.82 18.02
N SER A 59 -7.29 15.28 17.73
CA SER A 59 -6.42 14.71 18.76
C SER A 59 -5.82 15.80 19.64
N GLN A 60 -6.04 15.73 20.96
CA GLN A 60 -5.39 16.59 21.96
C GLN A 60 -4.05 16.03 22.45
N GLU A 61 -3.68 14.83 22.01
CA GLU A 61 -2.51 14.09 22.50
C GLU A 61 -1.18 14.61 21.92
N ILE A 62 -1.25 15.45 20.89
CA ILE A 62 -0.09 16.04 20.22
C ILE A 62 -0.18 17.56 20.26
N ASN A 63 0.97 18.22 20.48
CA ASN A 63 1.11 19.67 20.39
C ASN A 63 0.64 20.20 19.02
N SER A 64 0.08 21.41 19.02
CA SER A 64 -0.44 22.14 17.86
C SER A 64 0.56 22.23 16.69
N GLU A 65 1.84 22.45 16.98
CA GLU A 65 2.89 22.58 15.96
C GLU A 65 3.19 21.25 15.24
N LEU A 66 3.36 20.17 16.03
CA LEU A 66 3.57 18.83 15.48
C LEU A 66 2.31 18.32 14.75
N ARG A 67 1.12 18.70 15.22
CA ARG A 67 -0.16 18.39 14.54
C ARG A 67 -0.25 19.04 13.17
N ALA A 68 0.08 20.33 13.06
CA ALA A 68 0.07 21.03 11.77
C ALA A 68 1.03 20.38 10.76
N ARG A 69 2.24 20.03 11.21
CA ARG A 69 3.25 19.35 10.38
C ARG A 69 2.81 17.96 9.97
N LEU A 70 2.28 17.17 10.92
CA LEU A 70 1.77 15.81 10.67
C LEU A 70 0.61 15.82 9.68
N MET A 71 -0.33 16.77 9.81
CA MET A 71 -1.44 16.91 8.86
C MET A 71 -0.97 17.26 7.46
N SER A 72 -0.01 18.19 7.32
CA SER A 72 0.56 18.54 6.02
C SER A 72 1.22 17.32 5.37
N PHE A 73 2.07 16.63 6.14
CA PHE A 73 2.79 15.43 5.71
C PHE A 73 1.84 14.31 5.28
N VAL A 74 0.84 13.98 6.10
CA VAL A 74 -0.10 12.90 5.77
C VAL A 74 -1.04 13.28 4.62
N LYS A 75 -1.47 14.55 4.52
CA LYS A 75 -2.24 15.01 3.35
C LYS A 75 -1.43 14.85 2.07
N GLU A 76 -0.16 15.23 2.08
CA GLU A 76 0.73 15.05 0.93
C GLU A 76 0.90 13.57 0.57
N LYS A 77 1.13 12.69 1.56
CA LYS A 77 1.26 11.24 1.32
C LYS A 77 -0.03 10.60 0.84
N LEU A 78 -1.19 11.01 1.36
CA LEU A 78 -2.50 10.54 0.90
C LEU A 78 -2.83 11.06 -0.51
N GLN A 79 -2.42 12.28 -0.85
CA GLN A 79 -2.55 12.82 -2.21
C GLN A 79 -1.59 12.13 -3.19
N GLY A 80 -0.35 11.87 -2.79
CA GLY A 80 0.63 11.09 -3.54
C GLY A 80 0.27 9.60 -3.66
N ALA A 81 -0.57 9.08 -2.76
CA ALA A 81 -1.18 7.75 -2.86
C ALA A 81 -2.29 7.66 -3.91
N LYS A 82 -2.73 8.78 -4.51
CA LYS A 82 -3.28 8.76 -5.87
C LYS A 82 -2.16 8.57 -6.90
N LYS A 83 -1.30 7.57 -6.72
CA LYS A 83 -0.76 6.91 -7.90
C LYS A 83 -1.99 6.35 -8.58
N GLU A 84 -2.22 6.78 -9.83
CA GLU A 84 -3.15 6.13 -10.72
C GLU A 84 -3.04 4.63 -10.46
N VAL A 85 -4.14 4.02 -10.02
CA VAL A 85 -4.26 2.56 -10.13
C VAL A 85 -4.17 2.34 -11.63
N VAL A 86 -2.96 2.06 -12.11
CA VAL A 86 -2.74 1.65 -13.48
C VAL A 86 -3.57 0.39 -13.58
N LYS A 87 -4.74 0.52 -14.21
CA LYS A 87 -5.59 -0.63 -14.48
C LYS A 87 -4.67 -1.60 -15.21
N PRO A 88 -4.52 -2.84 -14.73
CA PRO A 88 -3.66 -3.79 -15.40
C PRO A 88 -4.14 -3.90 -16.85
N GLU A 89 -3.29 -3.50 -17.79
CA GLU A 89 -3.57 -3.62 -19.21
C GLU A 89 -3.45 -5.11 -19.56
N GLY A 90 -4.59 -5.73 -19.82
CA GLY A 90 -4.67 -7.12 -20.26
C GLY A 90 -4.74 -7.18 -21.78
N LYS A 91 -3.89 -8.01 -22.38
CA LYS A 91 -3.91 -8.30 -23.82
C LYS A 91 -4.14 -9.79 -24.03
N VAL A 92 -5.06 -10.14 -24.92
CA VAL A 92 -5.25 -11.52 -25.38
C VAL A 92 -4.58 -11.66 -26.74
N THR A 93 -3.60 -12.54 -26.84
CA THR A 93 -2.87 -12.81 -28.07
C THR A 93 -3.12 -14.25 -28.49
N VAL A 94 -3.52 -14.46 -29.76
CA VAL A 94 -3.67 -15.80 -30.32
C VAL A 94 -2.37 -16.17 -31.01
N ILE A 95 -1.73 -17.26 -30.57
CA ILE A 95 -0.48 -17.75 -31.15
C ILE A 95 -0.74 -19.05 -31.89
N VAL A 96 -0.19 -19.16 -33.10
CA VAL A 96 -0.19 -20.39 -33.88
C VAL A 96 1.01 -21.23 -33.44
N GLY A 97 0.78 -22.31 -32.70
CA GLY A 97 1.82 -23.28 -32.37
C GLY A 97 2.07 -24.21 -33.54
N ASN A 98 3.34 -24.49 -33.85
CA ASN A 98 3.71 -25.48 -34.87
C ASN A 98 4.58 -26.56 -34.25
N GLU A 99 3.94 -27.52 -33.56
CA GLU A 99 4.59 -28.75 -33.10
C GLU A 99 4.10 -29.92 -33.95
N HIS A 100 4.66 -29.98 -35.15
CA HIS A 100 4.71 -31.11 -36.09
C HIS A 100 3.45 -31.71 -36.75
N VAL A 101 2.23 -31.77 -36.21
CA VAL A 101 1.04 -32.19 -37.00
C VAL A 101 -0.25 -31.63 -36.37
N LYS A 102 -1.06 -30.93 -37.18
CA LYS A 102 -2.26 -30.10 -36.85
C LYS A 102 -1.95 -28.67 -36.35
N ARG A 103 -2.30 -27.69 -37.18
CA ARG A 103 -2.36 -26.27 -36.84
C ARG A 103 -3.45 -26.06 -35.77
N SER A 104 -3.08 -26.02 -34.50
CA SER A 104 -3.98 -25.63 -33.41
C SER A 104 -3.71 -24.18 -33.01
N LEU A 105 -4.77 -23.39 -32.92
CA LEU A 105 -4.72 -22.04 -32.35
C LEU A 105 -4.69 -22.15 -30.83
N HIS A 106 -3.70 -21.52 -30.19
CA HIS A 106 -3.62 -21.44 -28.74
C HIS A 106 -3.88 -20.01 -28.30
N VAL A 107 -4.80 -19.86 -27.32
CA VAL A 107 -5.08 -18.57 -26.69
C VAL A 107 -4.06 -18.36 -25.58
N MET A 108 -3.31 -17.28 -25.69
CA MET A 108 -2.38 -16.82 -24.67
C MET A 108 -2.90 -15.51 -24.07
N THR A 109 -2.91 -15.46 -22.75
CA THR A 109 -3.28 -14.27 -21.99
C THR A 109 -2.02 -13.61 -21.48
N GLU A 110 -1.90 -12.31 -21.68
CA GLU A 110 -0.81 -11.49 -21.20
C GLU A 110 -1.35 -10.44 -20.23
N ILE A 111 -0.75 -10.38 -19.05
CA ILE A 111 -1.14 -9.46 -17.98
C ILE A 111 0.11 -8.72 -17.52
N THR A 112 0.02 -7.40 -17.46
CA THR A 112 1.07 -6.59 -16.85
C THR A 112 0.67 -6.22 -15.42
N VAL A 113 1.51 -6.60 -14.44
CA VAL A 113 1.32 -6.28 -13.02
C VAL A 113 2.61 -5.66 -12.51
N ASP A 114 2.55 -4.44 -11.95
CA ASP A 114 3.71 -3.71 -11.44
C ASP A 114 4.90 -3.57 -12.40
N GLY A 115 4.61 -3.54 -13.71
CA GLY A 115 5.62 -3.46 -14.78
C GLY A 115 6.20 -4.83 -15.19
N GLU A 116 5.83 -5.91 -14.51
CA GLU A 116 6.18 -7.28 -14.90
C GLU A 116 5.10 -7.87 -15.81
N ARG A 117 5.56 -8.51 -16.90
CA ARG A 117 4.71 -9.16 -17.90
C ARG A 117 4.58 -10.65 -17.58
N ILE A 118 3.36 -11.10 -17.37
CA ILE A 118 3.02 -12.49 -17.11
C ILE A 118 2.30 -13.05 -18.33
N GLU A 119 2.85 -14.12 -18.90
CA GLU A 119 2.25 -14.85 -20.02
C GLU A 119 1.70 -16.19 -19.51
N ALA A 120 0.42 -16.43 -19.79
CA ALA A 120 -0.28 -17.62 -19.33
C ALA A 120 -1.15 -18.20 -20.44
N GLY A 121 -1.15 -19.53 -20.57
CA GLY A 121 -2.17 -20.23 -21.35
C GLY A 121 -3.54 -20.11 -20.67
N LEU A 122 -4.59 -20.47 -21.40
CA LEU A 122 -5.97 -20.36 -20.91
C LEU A 122 -6.22 -21.15 -19.61
N LYS A 123 -5.58 -22.31 -19.44
CA LYS A 123 -5.73 -23.14 -18.24
C LYS A 123 -5.08 -22.51 -17.02
N GLU A 124 -3.85 -22.01 -17.20
CA GLU A 124 -3.07 -21.34 -16.16
C GLU A 124 -3.76 -20.05 -15.72
N PHE A 125 -4.27 -19.26 -16.67
CA PHE A 125 -5.04 -18.06 -16.39
C PHE A 125 -6.35 -18.38 -15.63
N GLY A 126 -7.07 -19.43 -16.04
CA GLY A 126 -8.27 -19.88 -15.34
C GLY A 126 -8.01 -20.27 -13.88
N ARG A 127 -6.88 -20.94 -13.62
CA ARG A 127 -6.45 -21.29 -12.26
C ARG A 127 -6.09 -20.05 -11.44
N LEU A 128 -5.34 -19.11 -12.03
CA LEU A 128 -5.00 -17.83 -11.39
C LEU A 128 -6.26 -17.07 -10.96
N ARG A 129 -7.25 -16.96 -11.86
CA ARG A 129 -8.53 -16.31 -11.57
C ARG A 129 -9.24 -16.97 -10.38
N TYR A 130 -9.28 -18.30 -10.36
CA TYR A 130 -9.94 -19.06 -9.29
C TYR A 130 -9.28 -18.82 -7.92
N GLU A 131 -7.95 -18.94 -7.85
CA GLU A 131 -7.23 -18.73 -6.59
C GLU A 131 -7.33 -17.28 -6.09
N LEU A 132 -7.30 -16.29 -7.00
CA LEU A 132 -7.52 -14.89 -6.64
C LEU A 132 -8.93 -14.66 -6.07
N SER A 133 -9.98 -15.21 -6.69
CA SER A 133 -11.35 -15.11 -6.16
C SER A 133 -11.48 -15.76 -4.78
N ARG A 134 -10.82 -16.90 -4.57
CA ARG A 134 -10.80 -17.60 -3.28
C ARG A 134 -10.08 -16.79 -2.21
N ALA A 135 -8.93 -16.19 -2.53
CA ALA A 135 -8.17 -15.36 -1.62
C ALA A 135 -8.93 -14.08 -1.22
N LEU A 136 -9.60 -13.42 -2.17
CA LEU A 136 -10.45 -12.26 -1.89
C LEU A 136 -11.59 -12.61 -0.94
N LYS A 137 -12.30 -13.71 -1.22
CA LYS A 137 -13.40 -14.16 -0.36
C LYS A 137 -12.95 -14.45 1.07
N ALA A 138 -11.81 -15.12 1.23
CA ALA A 138 -11.23 -15.37 2.55
C ALA A 138 -10.81 -14.06 3.25
N SER A 139 -10.29 -13.09 2.51
CA SER A 139 -9.93 -11.78 3.07
C SER A 139 -11.15 -10.98 3.53
N ASP A 140 -12.28 -11.07 2.84
CA ASP A 140 -13.53 -10.40 3.25
C ASP A 140 -14.12 -11.05 4.52
N GLU A 141 -14.04 -12.37 4.64
CA GLU A 141 -14.46 -13.13 5.83
C GLU A 141 -13.59 -12.83 7.07
N TYR A 142 -12.31 -12.53 6.89
CA TYR A 142 -11.38 -12.19 7.99
C TYR A 142 -11.45 -10.70 8.43
N ASN A 143 -12.06 -9.82 7.64
CA ASN A 143 -12.21 -8.39 7.94
C ASN A 143 -13.59 -8.02 8.52
N MET A 144 -14.48 -9.01 8.72
CA MET A 144 -15.71 -8.90 9.52
C MET A 144 -15.45 -9.32 10.97
#